data_AF-A0A820SNW9-F1
#
_entry.id   AF-A0A820SNW9-F1
#
_cell.length_a   1.000
_cell.length_b   1.000
_cell.length_c   1.000
_cell.angle_alpha   90.00
_cell.angle_beta   90.00
_cell.angle_gamma   90.00
#
_symmetry.space_group_name_H-M   'P 1'
#
loop_
_entity.id
_entity.type
_entity.pdbx_description
1 polymer ?
#
loop_
_entity_poly.entity_id
_entity_poly.type
_entity_poly.pdbx_seq_one_letter_code
_entity_poly.pdbx_strand_id
1 'polypeptide(L)'
;MSELEEKNKAGGELRTLTAQKMTLASKLRSITDSFRFQANRFCQKRYINNPEQEQYRSLLLHLKEDKSLVITRLDKGRGVVLMNKNEYLSKMYATVNDSSKFKRLSMDPTVAREQNLINLLNRLLKEKSITKQFFKISCPKQGCQML
;
A
#
# COMPACT_ATOMS: atom_id res chain seq x y z
N MET A 1 32.47 34.37 -12.75
CA MET A 1 31.71 33.65 -11.69
C MET A 1 30.24 34.10 -11.60
N SER A 2 29.79 34.95 -12.52
CA SER A 2 28.47 35.63 -12.52
C SER A 2 27.39 34.92 -13.36
N GLU A 3 27.64 33.71 -13.87
CA GLU A 3 26.71 32.96 -14.74
C GLU A 3 25.97 31.81 -14.01
N LEU A 4 26.17 31.65 -12.70
CA LEU A 4 25.57 30.57 -11.92
C LEU A 4 24.35 31.00 -11.07
N GLU A 5 23.98 32.29 -11.06
CA GLU A 5 22.79 32.75 -10.34
C GLU A 5 21.51 32.82 -11.19
N GLU A 6 21.60 32.67 -12.51
CA GLU A 6 20.43 32.89 -13.38
C GLU A 6 19.50 31.68 -13.54
N LYS A 7 19.83 30.52 -12.93
CA LYS A 7 19.00 29.29 -12.99
C LYS A 7 18.16 28.98 -11.76
N ASN A 8 18.19 29.81 -10.71
CA ASN A 8 17.37 29.61 -9.51
C ASN A 8 16.11 30.50 -9.45
N LYS A 9 15.81 31.28 -10.51
CA LYS A 9 14.60 32.10 -10.62
C LYS A 9 13.43 31.41 -11.34
N ALA A 10 13.33 30.09 -11.17
CA ALA A 10 12.13 29.31 -11.48
C ALA A 10 11.62 28.58 -10.21
N GLY A 11 11.86 29.19 -9.05
CA GLY A 11 11.37 28.74 -7.76
C GLY A 11 9.85 28.89 -7.64
N GLY A 12 9.15 27.80 -7.92
CA GLY A 12 8.05 27.34 -7.07
C GLY A 12 6.82 28.23 -6.93
N GLU A 13 6.26 28.75 -8.03
CA GLU A 13 4.85 29.12 -7.99
C GLU A 13 4.04 27.81 -7.92
N LEU A 14 3.61 27.44 -6.71
CA LEU A 14 2.60 26.42 -6.52
C LEU A 14 1.42 26.85 -7.38
N ARG A 15 1.20 26.22 -8.54
CA ARG A 15 0.11 26.58 -9.47
C ARG A 15 -1.21 26.35 -8.77
N THR A 16 -1.66 27.31 -7.98
CA THR A 16 -2.96 27.30 -7.33
C THR A 16 -3.99 27.42 -8.43
N LEU A 17 -4.63 26.28 -8.73
CA LEU A 17 -5.72 26.23 -9.69
C LEU A 17 -6.82 27.18 -9.20
N THR A 18 -7.20 28.12 -10.08
CA THR A 18 -8.35 28.99 -9.81
C THR A 18 -9.60 28.14 -9.54
N ALA A 19 -10.57 28.67 -8.80
CA ALA A 19 -11.79 27.92 -8.43
C ALA A 19 -12.51 27.29 -9.64
N GLN A 20 -12.47 27.97 -10.80
CA GLN A 20 -12.99 27.46 -12.07
C GLN A 20 -12.20 26.25 -12.58
N LYS A 21 -10.86 26.31 -12.56
CA LYS A 21 -9.99 25.19 -12.94
C LYS A 21 -10.14 24.00 -11.98
N MET A 22 -10.33 24.25 -10.68
CA MET A 22 -10.63 23.20 -9.68
C MET A 22 -11.97 22.53 -9.93
N THR A 23 -13.00 23.31 -10.26
CA THR A 23 -14.32 22.80 -10.63
C THR A 23 -14.25 21.93 -11.88
N LEU A 24 -13.55 22.40 -12.92
CA LEU A 24 -13.35 21.64 -14.16
C LEU A 24 -12.58 20.33 -13.91
N ALA A 25 -11.49 20.38 -13.15
CA ALA A 25 -10.71 19.19 -12.78
C ALA A 25 -11.54 18.17 -12.01
N SER A 26 -12.42 18.63 -11.10
CA SER A 26 -13.33 17.76 -10.35
C SER A 26 -14.38 17.09 -11.26
N LYS A 27 -14.91 17.84 -12.24
CA LYS A 27 -15.82 17.29 -13.25
C LYS A 27 -15.14 16.24 -14.12
N LEU A 28 -13.92 16.52 -14.61
CA LEU A 28 -13.13 15.57 -15.39
C LEU A 28 -12.86 14.30 -14.59
N ARG A 29 -12.43 14.44 -13.34
CA ARG A 29 -12.21 13.31 -12.44
C ARG A 29 -13.46 12.45 -12.27
N SER A 30 -14.62 13.07 -12.06
CA SER A 30 -15.90 12.36 -11.94
C SER A 30 -16.23 11.56 -13.20
N ILE A 31 -16.04 12.15 -14.38
CA ILE A 31 -16.26 11.47 -15.66
C ILE A 31 -15.29 10.29 -15.82
N THR A 32 -14.01 10.50 -15.56
CA THR A 32 -12.99 9.44 -15.64
C THR A 32 -13.27 8.31 -14.63
N ASP A 33 -13.70 8.64 -13.42
CA ASP A 33 -14.08 7.65 -12.40
C ASP A 33 -15.32 6.85 -12.81
N SER A 34 -16.33 7.50 -13.41
CA SER A 34 -17.51 6.84 -13.95
C SER A 34 -17.16 5.88 -15.08
N PHE A 35 -16.32 6.31 -16.03
CA PHE A 35 -15.84 5.45 -17.12
C PHE A 35 -15.05 4.25 -16.58
N ARG A 36 -14.11 4.50 -15.66
CA ARG A 36 -13.34 3.44 -14.99
C ARG A 36 -14.26 2.43 -14.31
N PHE A 37 -15.29 2.91 -13.60
CA PHE A 37 -16.26 2.04 -12.93
C PHE A 37 -17.06 1.20 -13.93
N GLN A 38 -17.56 1.81 -15.01
CA GLN A 38 -18.29 1.10 -16.06
C GLN A 38 -17.43 0.06 -16.78
N ALA A 39 -16.20 0.43 -17.17
CA ALA A 39 -15.24 -0.49 -17.79
C ALA A 39 -14.92 -1.67 -16.87
N ASN A 40 -14.63 -1.41 -15.58
CA ASN A 40 -14.40 -2.46 -14.60
C ASN A 40 -15.63 -3.38 -14.44
N ARG A 41 -16.85 -2.81 -14.39
CA ARG A 41 -18.10 -3.58 -14.31
C ARG A 41 -18.29 -4.47 -15.55
N PHE A 42 -17.99 -3.98 -16.75
CA PHE A 42 -18.07 -4.77 -17.98
C PHE A 42 -17.05 -5.90 -17.99
N CYS A 43 -15.78 -5.61 -17.68
CA CYS A 43 -14.73 -6.62 -17.58
C CYS A 43 -15.09 -7.69 -16.53
N GLN A 44 -15.61 -7.27 -15.37
CA GLN A 44 -16.00 -8.18 -14.30
C GLN A 44 -17.20 -9.05 -14.67
N LYS A 45 -18.24 -8.50 -15.33
CA LYS A 45 -19.36 -9.30 -15.84
C LYS A 45 -18.92 -10.33 -16.87
N ARG A 46 -18.01 -9.97 -17.77
CA ARG A 46 -17.46 -10.87 -18.77
C ARG A 46 -16.58 -11.98 -18.14
N TYR A 47 -15.88 -11.65 -17.07
CA TYR A 47 -15.10 -12.61 -16.28
C TYR A 47 -15.99 -13.62 -15.52
N ILE A 48 -17.03 -13.14 -14.84
CA ILE A 48 -17.95 -13.98 -14.04
C ILE A 48 -18.76 -14.94 -14.93
N ASN A 49 -19.15 -14.50 -16.12
CA ASN A 49 -20.03 -15.28 -17.01
C ASN A 49 -19.26 -16.19 -17.99
N ASN A 50 -17.94 -16.35 -17.83
CA ASN A 50 -17.15 -17.22 -18.70
C ASN A 50 -17.14 -18.66 -18.14
N PRO A 51 -17.66 -19.67 -18.87
CA PRO A 51 -17.70 -21.06 -18.40
C PRO A 51 -16.32 -21.64 -18.08
N GLU A 52 -15.26 -21.20 -18.77
CA GLU A 52 -13.88 -21.60 -18.49
C GLU A 52 -13.43 -21.11 -17.10
N GLN A 53 -13.90 -19.93 -16.68
CA GLN A 53 -13.57 -19.37 -15.37
C GLN A 53 -14.24 -20.15 -14.23
N GLU A 54 -15.43 -20.70 -14.45
CA GLU A 54 -16.09 -21.56 -13.46
C GLU A 54 -15.35 -22.88 -13.26
N GLN A 55 -14.78 -23.44 -14.34
CA GLN A 55 -13.91 -24.62 -14.27
C GLN A 55 -12.63 -24.30 -13.47
N TYR A 56 -11.94 -23.19 -13.77
CA TYR A 56 -10.76 -22.78 -13.00
C TYR A 56 -11.12 -22.51 -11.53
N ARG A 57 -12.26 -21.88 -11.24
CA ARG A 57 -12.71 -21.61 -9.88
C ARG A 57 -12.93 -22.92 -9.11
N SER A 58 -13.57 -23.89 -9.73
CA SER A 58 -13.80 -25.23 -9.15
C SER A 58 -12.49 -25.97 -8.89
N LEU A 59 -11.56 -25.93 -9.85
CA LEU A 59 -10.21 -26.49 -9.69
C LEU A 59 -9.45 -25.83 -8.53
N LEU A 60 -9.50 -24.50 -8.41
CA LEU A 60 -8.84 -23.78 -7.32
C LEU A 60 -9.45 -24.09 -5.96
N LEU A 61 -10.77 -24.31 -5.88
CA LEU A 61 -11.43 -24.78 -4.66
C LEU A 61 -10.94 -26.16 -4.27
N HIS A 62 -10.83 -27.08 -5.23
CA HIS A 62 -10.31 -28.42 -4.98
C HIS A 62 -8.83 -28.41 -4.55
N LEU A 63 -7.99 -27.62 -5.23
CA LEU A 63 -6.58 -27.44 -4.84
C LEU A 63 -6.42 -26.82 -3.45
N LYS A 64 -7.38 -26.01 -3.00
CA LYS A 64 -7.39 -25.44 -1.64
C LYS A 64 -7.70 -26.49 -0.58
N GLU A 65 -8.38 -27.59 -0.92
CA GLU A 65 -8.66 -28.69 0.02
C GLU A 65 -7.39 -29.47 0.36
N ASP A 66 -6.43 -29.53 -0.56
CA ASP A 66 -5.14 -30.17 -0.34
C ASP A 66 -4.25 -29.36 0.62
N LYS A 67 -4.14 -29.86 1.85
CA LYS A 67 -3.32 -29.26 2.93
C LYS A 67 -1.81 -29.42 2.71
N SER A 68 -1.38 -30.21 1.72
CA SER A 68 0.03 -30.38 1.36
C SER A 68 0.56 -29.23 0.50
N LEU A 69 -0.32 -28.38 -0.04
CA LEU A 69 0.02 -27.25 -0.90
C LEU A 69 -0.19 -25.91 -0.17
N VAL A 70 0.60 -24.92 -0.58
CA VAL A 70 0.47 -23.52 -0.16
C VAL A 70 0.25 -22.68 -1.41
N ILE A 71 -0.87 -21.95 -1.41
CA ILE A 71 -1.25 -21.03 -2.49
C ILE A 71 -1.18 -19.62 -1.93
N THR A 72 -0.27 -18.80 -2.44
CA THR A 72 -0.10 -17.40 -2.00
C THR A 72 -0.01 -16.45 -3.17
N ARG A 73 -0.46 -15.21 -2.97
CA ARG A 73 -0.24 -14.14 -3.95
C ARG A 73 1.27 -13.84 -4.01
N LEU A 74 1.78 -13.64 -5.22
CA LEU A 74 3.16 -13.18 -5.42
C LEU A 74 3.31 -11.74 -4.90
N ASP A 75 4.40 -11.46 -4.19
CA ASP A 75 4.67 -10.13 -3.59
C ASP A 75 4.64 -9.00 -4.64
N LYS A 76 5.15 -9.27 -5.84
CA LYS A 76 5.20 -8.32 -6.96
C LYS A 76 4.36 -8.81 -8.12
N GLY A 77 3.49 -7.94 -8.62
CA GLY A 77 2.67 -8.19 -9.80
C GLY A 77 1.36 -8.92 -9.49
N ARG A 78 0.76 -9.53 -10.53
CA ARG A 78 -0.54 -10.21 -10.48
C ARG A 78 -0.40 -11.73 -10.64
N GLY A 79 0.61 -12.30 -10.00
CA GLY A 79 0.88 -13.74 -10.03
C GLY A 79 0.39 -14.48 -8.78
N VAL A 80 0.31 -15.81 -8.89
CA VAL A 80 0.06 -16.74 -7.78
C VAL A 80 1.22 -17.72 -7.72
N VAL A 81 1.65 -18.05 -6.50
CA VAL A 81 2.68 -19.06 -6.24
C VAL A 81 1.99 -20.29 -5.67
N LEU A 82 2.31 -21.44 -6.23
CA LEU A 82 1.92 -22.76 -5.75
C LEU A 82 3.18 -23.51 -5.34
N MET A 83 3.25 -23.98 -4.10
CA MET A 83 4.41 -24.74 -3.59
C MET A 83 3.97 -25.79 -2.59
N ASN A 84 4.78 -26.85 -2.44
CA ASN A 84 4.60 -27.81 -1.35
C ASN A 84 4.78 -27.12 0.01
N LYS A 85 3.91 -27.43 0.96
CA LYS A 85 3.87 -26.83 2.29
C LYS A 85 5.12 -27.11 3.11
N ASN A 86 5.64 -28.33 3.06
CA ASN A 86 6.83 -28.70 3.84
C ASN A 86 8.06 -27.96 3.31
N GLU A 87 8.17 -27.82 1.98
CA GLU A 87 9.23 -27.04 1.36
C GLU A 87 9.10 -25.55 1.68
N TYR A 88 7.88 -24.99 1.62
CA TYR A 88 7.59 -23.61 2.01
C TYR A 88 8.04 -23.35 3.45
N LEU A 89 7.60 -24.18 4.39
CA LEU A 89 7.94 -24.03 5.80
C LEU A 89 9.45 -24.15 6.03
N SER A 90 10.11 -25.12 5.39
CA SER A 90 11.55 -25.31 5.50
C SER A 90 12.33 -24.07 5.02
N LYS A 91 11.98 -23.53 3.85
CA LYS A 91 12.59 -22.29 3.32
C LYS A 91 12.28 -21.08 4.19
N MET A 92 11.04 -20.97 4.68
CA MET A 92 10.62 -19.88 5.55
C MET A 92 11.42 -19.88 6.86
N TYR A 93 11.51 -21.01 7.54
CA TYR A 93 12.30 -21.13 8.77
C TYR A 93 13.78 -20.91 8.52
N ALA A 94 14.34 -21.45 7.43
CA ALA A 94 15.73 -21.19 7.06
C ALA A 94 16.01 -19.68 6.85
N THR A 95 15.04 -18.95 6.26
CA THR A 95 15.17 -17.51 6.04
C THR A 95 15.05 -16.72 7.33
N VAL A 96 14.03 -16.99 8.16
CA VAL A 96 13.77 -16.24 9.41
C VAL A 96 14.82 -16.53 10.48
N ASN A 97 15.39 -17.73 10.50
CA ASN A 97 16.44 -18.11 11.45
C ASN A 97 17.86 -17.71 10.99
N ASP A 98 18.00 -17.06 9.83
CA ASP A 98 19.28 -16.54 9.35
C ASP A 98 19.77 -15.39 10.26
N SER A 99 20.60 -15.73 11.23
CA SER A 99 21.18 -14.78 12.20
C SER A 99 22.13 -13.76 11.58
N SER A 100 22.57 -13.96 10.32
CA SER A 100 23.37 -12.96 9.61
C SER A 100 22.53 -11.77 9.14
N LYS A 101 21.23 -11.98 8.91
CA LYS A 101 20.30 -10.97 8.38
C LYS A 101 19.27 -10.51 9.42
N PHE A 102 18.82 -11.42 10.27
CA PHE A 102 17.75 -11.19 11.23
C PHE A 102 18.24 -11.33 12.67
N LYS A 103 17.80 -10.39 13.52
CA LYS A 103 18.06 -10.43 14.96
C LYS A 103 16.75 -10.60 15.71
N ARG A 104 16.69 -11.58 16.61
CA ARG A 104 15.53 -11.77 17.49
C ARG A 104 15.44 -10.60 18.47
N LEU A 105 14.26 -9.99 18.54
CA LEU A 105 13.96 -8.89 19.45
C LEU A 105 13.31 -9.46 20.72
N SER A 106 13.73 -8.97 21.88
CA SER A 106 13.14 -9.35 23.18
C SER A 106 11.84 -8.59 23.48
N MET A 107 11.71 -7.39 22.93
CA MET A 107 10.53 -6.53 23.06
C MET A 107 10.24 -5.88 21.71
N ASP A 108 8.98 -5.58 21.44
CA ASP A 108 8.58 -4.85 20.25
C ASP A 108 9.02 -3.37 20.35
N PRO A 109 9.99 -2.91 19.54
CA PRO A 109 10.43 -1.52 19.55
C PRO A 109 9.41 -0.57 18.91
N THR A 110 8.38 -1.09 18.22
CA THR A 110 7.39 -0.31 17.49
C THR A 110 6.62 0.61 18.43
N VAL A 111 6.19 0.10 19.59
CA VAL A 111 5.46 0.89 20.59
C VAL A 111 6.26 2.11 21.05
N ALA A 112 7.53 1.92 21.40
CA ALA A 112 8.40 3.01 21.84
C ALA A 112 8.65 4.02 20.71
N ARG A 113 8.83 3.55 19.47
CA ARG A 113 9.03 4.40 18.29
C ARG A 113 7.79 5.21 17.95
N GLU A 114 6.61 4.60 18.00
CA GLU A 114 5.33 5.27 17.80
C GLU A 114 5.13 6.37 18.83
N GLN A 115 5.37 6.06 20.12
CA GLN A 115 5.23 7.06 21.17
C GLN A 115 6.19 8.24 20.98
N ASN A 116 7.45 7.98 20.62
CA ASN A 116 8.43 9.02 20.33
C ASN A 116 8.01 9.89 19.13
N LEU A 117 7.48 9.27 18.08
CA LEU A 117 6.95 9.98 16.91
C LEU A 117 5.74 10.84 17.28
N ILE A 118 4.78 10.30 18.04
CA ILE A 118 3.60 11.05 18.51
C ILE A 118 4.03 12.26 19.36
N ASN A 119 4.98 12.07 20.27
CA ASN A 119 5.51 13.15 21.10
C ASN A 119 6.17 14.26 20.25
N LEU A 120 6.96 13.87 19.24
CA LEU A 120 7.57 14.80 18.28
C LEU A 120 6.49 15.57 17.50
N LEU A 121 5.50 14.88 16.96
CA LEU A 121 4.41 15.50 16.19
C LEU A 121 3.58 16.46 17.06
N ASN A 122 3.35 16.12 18.34
CA ASN A 122 2.65 16.99 19.29
C ASN A 122 3.45 18.26 19.59
N ARG A 123 4.78 18.15 19.72
CA ARG A 123 5.65 19.31 19.90
C ARG A 123 5.58 20.25 18.69
N LEU A 124 5.73 19.71 17.47
CA LEU A 124 5.66 20.50 16.24
C LEU A 124 4.28 21.16 16.03
N LEU A 125 3.20 20.51 16.47
CA LEU A 125 1.86 21.07 16.43
C LEU A 125 1.70 22.23 17.40
N LYS A 126 2.27 22.13 18.62
CA LYS A 126 2.29 23.22 19.61
C LYS A 126 3.11 24.41 19.11
N GLU A 127 4.22 24.15 18.45
CA GLU A 127 5.10 25.16 17.81
C GLU A 127 4.49 25.75 16.52
N LYS A 128 3.30 25.28 16.10
CA LYS A 128 2.60 25.68 14.86
C LYS A 128 3.42 25.48 13.57
N SER A 129 4.45 24.64 13.62
CA SER A 129 5.26 24.28 12.44
C SER A 129 4.53 23.32 11.49
N ILE A 130 3.50 22.62 11.98
CA ILE A 130 2.66 21.72 11.18
C ILE A 130 1.16 21.99 11.38
N THR A 131 0.37 21.73 10.34
CA THR A 131 -1.10 21.84 10.38
C THR A 131 -1.74 20.62 11.05
N LYS A 132 -2.88 20.81 11.72
CA LYS A 132 -3.69 19.70 12.29
C LYS A 132 -4.01 18.59 11.28
N GLN A 133 -4.23 18.95 10.01
CA GLN A 133 -4.47 17.99 8.94
C GLN A 133 -3.24 17.12 8.65
N PHE A 134 -2.05 17.72 8.62
CA PHE A 134 -0.79 17.00 8.42
C PHE A 134 -0.53 16.05 9.59
N PHE A 135 -0.69 16.54 10.83
CA PHE A 135 -0.62 15.72 12.03
C PHE A 135 -1.52 14.48 11.93
N LYS A 136 -2.78 14.63 11.50
CA LYS A 136 -3.73 13.52 11.37
C LYS A 136 -3.34 12.46 10.33
N ILE A 137 -2.67 12.85 9.25
CA ILE A 137 -2.22 11.93 8.19
C ILE A 137 -0.92 11.23 8.59
N SER A 138 -0.03 11.95 9.27
CA SER A 138 1.30 11.47 9.67
C SER A 138 1.31 10.69 10.99
N CYS A 139 0.31 10.88 11.84
CA CYS A 139 0.22 10.17 13.11
C CYS A 139 0.01 8.67 12.84
N PRO A 140 0.83 7.78 13.45
CA PRO A 140 0.58 6.35 13.37
C PRO A 140 -0.80 6.09 13.98
N LYS A 141 -1.69 5.50 13.18
CA LYS A 141 -2.95 4.98 13.70
C LYS A 141 -2.55 3.82 14.59
N GLN A 142 -2.74 3.96 15.91
CA GLN A 142 -2.37 2.93 16.89
C GLN A 142 -2.63 1.54 16.33
N GLY A 143 -1.55 0.81 16.11
CA GLY A 143 -1.60 -0.50 15.49
C GLY A 143 -2.28 -1.49 16.41
N CYS A 144 -3.26 -2.21 15.87
CA CYS A 144 -3.39 -3.65 16.04
C CYS A 144 -3.02 -4.15 17.44
N GLN A 145 -3.94 -4.02 18.40
CA GLN A 145 -3.96 -4.93 19.54
C GLN A 145 -4.25 -6.32 18.98
N MET A 146 -3.19 -7.10 18.77
CA MET A 146 -3.28 -8.56 18.63
C MET A 146 -3.60 -9.13 20.01
N LEU A 147 -4.89 -9.34 20.26
CA LEU A 147 -5.42 -10.44 21.07
C LEU A 147 -6.49 -11.14 20.25
#